data_AF-A0A2W4LHV1-F1
#
_entry.id   AF-A0A2W4LHV1-F1
#
_cell.length_a   1.000
_cell.length_b   1.000
_cell.length_c   1.000
_cell.angle_alpha   90.00
_cell.angle_beta   90.00
_cell.angle_gamma   90.00
#
_symmetry.space_group_name_H-M   'P 1'
#
loop_
_entity.id
_entity.type
_entity.pdbx_description
1 polymer ?
#
loop_
_entity_poly.entity_id
_entity_poly.type
_entity_poly.pdbx_seq_one_letter_code
_entity_poly.pdbx_strand_id
1 'polypeptide(L)'
;MDIVETLREGGYDVVGEGANGEEAVALAAEHKPDVVVMDVKMPVMDGITAAERAAKTRLPPVVPLRAFSHTNPSKTPPNPDRMPPA
;
A
#
# COMPACT_ATOMS: atom_id res chain seq x y z
N MET A 1 -6.06 -5.11 -10.05
CA MET A 1 -7.20 -5.14 -9.12
C MET A 1 -7.43 -3.70 -8.72
N ASP A 2 -8.63 -3.18 -8.92
CA ASP A 2 -8.96 -1.78 -8.64
C ASP A 2 -9.44 -1.65 -7.17
N ILE A 3 -8.69 -0.90 -6.37
CA ILE A 3 -8.95 -0.74 -4.93
C ILE A 3 -10.25 0.06 -4.72
N VAL A 4 -10.52 1.03 -5.59
CA VAL A 4 -11.70 1.91 -5.50
C VAL A 4 -12.97 1.10 -5.70
N GLU A 5 -12.98 0.27 -6.74
CA GLU A 5 -14.11 -0.62 -7.04
C GLU A 5 -14.38 -1.56 -5.86
N THR A 6 -13.33 -2.19 -5.32
CA THR A 6 -13.43 -3.09 -4.17
C THR A 6 -14.03 -2.40 -2.93
N LEU A 7 -13.64 -1.15 -2.66
CA LEU A 7 -14.17 -0.38 -1.52
C LEU A 7 -15.65 -0.02 -1.73
N ARG A 8 -16.03 0.40 -2.93
CA ARG A 8 -17.44 0.70 -3.26
C ARG A 8 -18.33 -0.54 -3.16
N GLU A 9 -17.87 -1.68 -3.66
CA GLU A 9 -18.57 -2.96 -3.52
C GLU A 9 -18.72 -3.39 -2.05
N GLY A 10 -17.73 -3.06 -1.20
CA GLY A 10 -17.78 -3.28 0.24
C GLY A 10 -18.73 -2.34 1.00
N GLY A 11 -19.39 -1.39 0.33
CA GLY A 11 -20.30 -0.43 0.92
C GLY A 11 -19.63 0.81 1.52
N TYR A 12 -18.36 1.08 1.18
CA TYR A 12 -17.65 2.29 1.59
C TYR A 12 -17.84 3.41 0.55
N ASP A 13 -17.94 4.65 1.04
CA ASP A 13 -17.92 5.82 0.17
C ASP A 13 -16.47 6.27 -0.09
N VAL A 14 -16.13 6.45 -1.36
CA VAL A 14 -14.79 6.88 -1.78
C VAL A 14 -14.86 8.36 -2.11
N VAL A 15 -14.44 9.17 -1.15
CA VAL A 15 -14.54 10.65 -1.21
C VAL A 15 -13.35 11.32 -1.89
N GLY A 16 -12.29 10.58 -2.22
CA GLY A 16 -11.12 11.10 -2.93
C GLY A 16 -10.12 10.02 -3.31
N GLU A 17 -9.42 10.22 -4.43
CA GLU A 17 -8.42 9.33 -4.99
C GLU A 17 -7.16 10.13 -5.34
N GLY A 18 -6.01 9.72 -4.81
CA GLY A 18 -4.73 10.39 -5.04
C GLY A 18 -3.70 9.44 -5.65
N ALA A 19 -2.84 9.94 -6.54
CA ALA A 19 -1.81 9.14 -7.21
C ALA A 19 -0.53 8.96 -6.37
N ASN A 20 -0.40 9.69 -5.26
CA ASN A 20 0.75 9.62 -4.35
C ASN A 20 0.36 10.06 -2.94
N GLY A 21 1.30 9.92 -1.98
CA GLY A 21 1.05 10.25 -0.58
C GLY A 21 0.75 11.74 -0.32
N GLU A 22 1.31 12.66 -1.12
CA GLU A 22 1.09 14.11 -0.91
C GLU A 22 -0.32 14.51 -1.31
N GLU A 23 -0.78 14.06 -2.48
CA GLU A 23 -2.17 14.21 -2.92
C GLU A 23 -3.14 13.57 -1.92
N ALA A 24 -2.82 12.37 -1.42
CA ALA A 24 -3.65 11.70 -0.42
C ALA A 24 -3.79 12.53 0.88
N VAL A 25 -2.72 13.18 1.34
CA VAL A 25 -2.76 14.05 2.53
C VAL A 25 -3.57 15.32 2.27
N ALA A 26 -3.45 15.93 1.09
CA ALA A 26 -4.23 17.10 0.71
C ALA A 26 -5.73 16.77 0.64
N LEU A 27 -6.09 15.68 -0.04
CA LEU A 27 -7.47 15.20 -0.15
C LEU A 27 -8.04 14.81 1.22
N ALA A 28 -7.25 14.20 2.10
CA ALA A 28 -7.69 13.88 3.46
C ALA A 28 -7.98 15.13 4.29
N ALA A 29 -7.23 16.22 4.09
CA ALA A 29 -7.47 17.50 4.75
C ALA A 29 -8.75 18.18 4.23
N GLU A 30 -9.02 18.06 2.93
CA GLU A 30 -10.20 18.64 2.27
C GLU A 30 -11.49 17.87 2.59
N HIS A 31 -11.50 16.57 2.30
CA HIS A 31 -12.71 15.74 2.37
C HIS A 31 -12.97 15.14 3.76
N LYS A 32 -11.97 15.17 4.65
CA LYS A 32 -12.06 14.64 6.03
C LYS A 32 -12.69 13.23 6.10
N PRO A 33 -12.14 12.25 5.37
CA PRO A 33 -12.65 10.88 5.41
C PRO A 33 -12.50 10.25 6.80
N ASP A 34 -13.25 9.19 7.11
CA ASP A 34 -13.05 8.43 8.36
C ASP A 34 -11.74 7.64 8.36
N VAL A 35 -11.30 7.19 7.18
CA VAL A 35 -10.10 6.39 6.98
C VAL A 35 -9.42 6.77 5.67
N VAL A 36 -8.08 6.80 5.68
CA VAL A 36 -7.27 6.93 4.46
C VAL A 36 -6.59 5.60 4.18
N VAL A 37 -6.81 5.04 3.00
CA VAL A 37 -6.17 3.81 2.53
C VAL A 37 -5.09 4.17 1.52
N MET A 38 -3.84 3.74 1.75
CA MET A 38 -2.74 4.01 0.81
C MET A 38 -1.70 2.89 0.79
N ASP A 39 -1.05 2.63 -0.34
CA ASP A 39 0.05 1.67 -0.42
C ASP A 39 1.29 2.19 0.34
N VAL A 40 2.00 1.32 1.04
CA VAL A 40 3.28 1.62 1.70
C VAL A 40 4.35 2.02 0.68
N LYS A 41 4.32 1.44 -0.53
CA LYS A 41 5.36 1.62 -1.55
C LYS A 41 4.85 2.52 -2.68
N MET A 42 4.84 3.84 -2.43
CA MET A 42 4.51 4.86 -3.42
C MET A 42 5.72 5.71 -3.81
N PRO A 43 5.76 6.29 -5.03
CA PRO A 43 6.69 7.37 -5.35
C PRO A 43 6.38 8.65 -4.54
N VAL A 44 7.37 9.52 -4.38
CA VAL A 44 7.31 10.83 -3.70
C VAL A 44 7.21 10.76 -2.17
N MET A 45 6.20 10.10 -1.60
CA MET A 45 6.04 9.95 -0.14
C MET A 45 5.50 8.56 0.20
N ASP A 46 6.20 7.86 1.09
CA ASP A 46 5.78 6.54 1.56
C ASP A 46 4.59 6.61 2.54
N GLY A 47 3.86 5.51 2.66
CA GLY A 47 2.66 5.45 3.49
C GLY A 47 2.93 5.59 5.00
N ILE A 48 4.18 5.42 5.43
CA ILE A 48 4.60 5.56 6.83
C ILE A 48 4.77 7.05 7.16
N THR A 49 5.50 7.79 6.33
CA THR A 49 5.70 9.24 6.43
C THR A 49 4.36 9.97 6.32
N ALA A 50 3.46 9.51 5.44
CA ALA A 50 2.11 10.03 5.34
C ALA A 50 1.31 9.81 6.64
N ALA A 51 1.39 8.62 7.25
CA ALA A 51 0.75 8.33 8.53
C ALA A 51 1.31 9.17 9.68
N GLU A 52 2.63 9.38 9.74
CA GLU A 52 3.26 10.27 10.72
C GLU A 52 2.80 11.72 10.56
N ARG A 53 2.69 12.21 9.32
CA ARG A 53 2.22 13.55 9.02
C ARG A 53 0.74 13.69 9.38
N ALA A 54 -0.07 12.67 9.10
CA ALA A 54 -1.48 12.65 9.46
C ALA A 54 -1.66 12.73 10.99
N ALA A 55 -0.91 11.94 11.76
CA ALA A 55 -0.93 11.95 13.22
C ALA A 55 -0.54 13.33 13.81
N LYS A 56 0.48 13.99 13.25
CA LYS A 56 0.91 15.33 13.70
C LYS A 56 -0.11 16.43 13.38
N THR A 57 -0.95 16.23 12.37
CA THR A 57 -1.86 17.27 11.85
C THR A 57 -3.32 17.03 12.24
N ARG A 58 -3.60 16.07 13.14
CA ARG A 58 -4.96 15.62 13.51
C ARG A 58 -5.81 15.20 12.29
N LEU A 59 -5.16 14.67 11.26
CA LEU A 59 -5.85 14.08 10.12
C LEU A 59 -6.39 12.68 10.49
N PRO A 60 -7.33 12.15 9.71
CA PRO A 60 -7.89 10.82 9.90
C PRO A 60 -6.81 9.72 9.93
N PRO A 61 -7.08 8.59 10.61
CA PRO A 61 -6.14 7.47 10.65
C PRO A 61 -5.82 6.93 9.26
N VAL A 62 -4.52 6.75 9.01
CA VAL A 62 -3.99 6.18 7.75
C VAL A 62 -3.78 4.68 7.94
N VAL A 63 -4.36 3.88 7.06
CA VAL A 63 -4.17 2.43 6.97
C VAL A 63 -3.20 2.15 5.82
N PRO A 64 -1.93 1.83 6.12
CA PRO A 64 -0.97 1.46 5.10
C PRO A 64 -1.24 0.05 4.58
N LEU A 65 -1.50 -0.07 3.28
CA LEU A 65 -1.58 -1.34 2.56
C LEU A 65 -0.18 -1.78 2.15
N ARG A 66 0.20 -3.02 2.50
CA ARG A 66 1.42 -3.64 1.99
C ARG A 66 1.02 -4.81 1.09
N ALA A 67 1.16 -4.66 -0.22
CA ALA A 67 1.04 -5.80 -1.11
C ALA A 67 2.20 -6.78 -0.85
N PHE A 68 1.91 -7.94 -0.26
CA PHE A 68 2.85 -9.07 -0.28
C PHE A 68 2.83 -9.65 -1.70
N SER A 69 3.77 -9.22 -2.56
CA SER A 69 4.02 -9.96 -3.79
C SER A 69 4.63 -11.31 -3.41
N HIS A 70 3.90 -12.40 -3.60
CA HIS A 70 4.44 -13.74 -3.45
C HIS A 70 5.50 -13.96 -4.54
N THR A 71 6.78 -13.75 -4.22
CA THR A 71 7.88 -14.21 -5.07
C THR A 71 7.89 -15.73 -5.02
N ASN A 72 7.45 -16.37 -6.11
CA ASN A 72 7.63 -17.80 -6.32
C ASN A 72 9.13 -18.14 -6.23
N PRO A 73 9.59 -19.00 -5.30
CA PRO A 73 10.99 -19.39 -5.22
C PRO A 73 11.31 -20.43 -6.30
N SER A 74 11.23 -20.07 -7.58
CA SER A 74 11.73 -20.90 -8.67
C SER A 74 13.05 -20.34 -9.17
N LYS A 75 14.14 -20.71 -8.48
CA LYS A 75 15.52 -20.88 -9.00
C LYS A 75 16.45 -21.25 -7.85
N THR A 76 16.34 -22.48 -7.37
CA THR A 76 17.48 -23.12 -6.70
C THR A 76 18.49 -23.43 -7.81
N PRO A 77 19.72 -22.90 -7.78
CA PRO A 77 20.75 -23.34 -8.71
C PRO A 77 21.01 -24.84 -8.50
N PRO A 78 21.35 -25.61 -9.56
CA PRO A 78 21.68 -27.02 -9.41
C PRO A 78 22.87 -27.17 -8.47
N ASN A 79 22.74 -28.06 -7.49
CA ASN A 79 23.80 -28.39 -6.53
C ASN A 79 24.94 -29.13 -7.26
N PRO A 80 26.16 -28.58 -7.31
CA PRO A 80 27.29 -29.22 -7.99
C PRO A 80 27.75 -30.53 -7.32
N ASP A 81 27.34 -30.80 -6.07
CA ASP A 81 27.81 -31.97 -5.31
C ASP A 81 26.96 -33.25 -5.48
N ARG A 82 25.94 -33.23 -6.35
CA ARG A 82 25.23 -34.46 -6.75
C ARG A 82 25.97 -35.13 -7.91
N MET A 83 27.12 -35.71 -7.64
CA MET A 83 27.69 -36.72 -8.52
C MET A 83 26.91 -38.04 -8.29
N PRO A 84 26.35 -38.69 -9.33
CA PRO A 84 25.70 -39.98 -9.14
C PRO A 84 26.74 -41.01 -8.68
N PRO A 85 26.39 -41.95 -7.78
CA PRO A 85 27.31 -43.02 -7.41
C PRO A 85 27.63 -43.88 -8.65
N ALA A 86 28.91 -44.24 -8.77
CA ALA A 86 29.45 -45.08 -9.84
C ALA A 86 28.84 -46.48 -9.89
#